data_AF-A0A945H8J7-F1
#
_entry.id   AF-A0A945H8J7-F1
#
_cell.length_a   1.000
_cell.length_b   1.000
_cell.length_c   1.000
_cell.angle_alpha   90.00
_cell.angle_beta   90.00
_cell.angle_gamma   90.00
#
_symmetry.space_group_name_H-M   'P 1'
#
loop_
_entity.id
_entity.type
_entity.pdbx_description
1 polymer ?
#
loop_
_entity_poly.entity_id
_entity_poly.type
_entity_poly.pdbx_seq_one_letter_code
_entity_poly.pdbx_strand_id
1 'polypeptide(L)' 'MTEITPVAHPTLASSEHVDVVIIGAGLSGIGAAHHLGEQCPGKSYLILGG' A
#
# COMPACT_ATOMS: atom_id res chain seq x y z
N MET A 1 -40.04 -19.03 -11.63
CA MET A 1 -39.60 -17.63 -11.56
C MET A 1 -38.57 -17.55 -10.44
N THR A 2 -37.33 -17.91 -10.75
CA THR A 2 -36.22 -17.88 -9.77
C THR A 2 -35.32 -16.77 -10.24
N GLU A 3 -35.48 -15.58 -9.66
CA GLU A 3 -34.60 -14.46 -9.95
C GLU A 3 -33.22 -14.76 -9.35
N ILE A 4 -32.24 -14.90 -10.24
CA ILE A 4 -30.82 -14.93 -9.90
C ILE A 4 -30.44 -13.55 -9.37
N THR A 5 -30.38 -13.40 -8.05
CA THR A 5 -29.79 -12.21 -7.42
C THR A 5 -28.32 -12.13 -7.84
N PRO A 6 -27.86 -11.03 -8.49
CA PRO A 6 -26.45 -10.86 -8.78
C PRO A 6 -25.67 -10.80 -7.46
N VAL A 7 -24.71 -11.70 -7.28
CA VAL A 7 -23.70 -11.55 -6.22
C VAL A 7 -23.01 -10.22 -6.46
N ALA A 8 -23.02 -9.33 -5.48
CA ALA A 8 -22.33 -8.05 -5.58
C ALA A 8 -20.84 -8.34 -5.81
N HIS A 9 -20.39 -8.17 -7.04
CA HIS A 9 -18.98 -8.13 -7.35
C HIS A 9 -18.45 -6.92 -6.58
N PRO A 10 -17.44 -7.05 -5.70
CA PRO A 10 -16.85 -5.88 -5.08
C PRO A 10 -16.36 -4.99 -6.22
N THR A 11 -17.07 -3.89 -6.45
CA THR A 11 -16.74 -2.91 -7.50
C THR A 11 -15.35 -2.42 -7.19
N LEU A 12 -14.38 -3.00 -7.92
CA LEU A 12 -12.94 -2.72 -7.92
C LEU A 12 -12.55 -1.77 -6.80
N ALA A 13 -12.40 -2.29 -5.59
CA ALA A 13 -11.72 -1.54 -4.54
C ALA A 13 -10.41 -1.06 -5.17
N SER A 14 -10.25 0.26 -5.31
CA SER A 14 -9.07 0.84 -5.92
C SER A 14 -7.87 0.31 -5.15
N SER A 15 -7.10 -0.58 -5.76
CA SER A 15 -5.87 -1.07 -5.15
C SER A 15 -4.95 0.14 -5.05
N GLU A 16 -4.70 0.61 -3.83
CA GLU A 16 -3.74 1.68 -3.62
C GLU A 16 -2.36 1.16 -4.03
N HIS A 17 -1.78 1.80 -5.04
CA HIS A 17 -0.44 1.48 -5.50
C HIS A 17 0.55 2.38 -4.76
N VAL A 18 1.59 1.76 -4.22
CA VAL A 18 2.73 2.47 -3.62
C VAL A 18 3.99 2.10 -4.38
N ASP A 19 4.92 3.04 -4.53
CA ASP A 19 6.17 2.79 -5.28
C ASP A 19 7.11 1.86 -4.52
N VAL A 20 7.10 1.94 -3.19
CA VAL A 20 8.02 1.21 -2.31
C VAL A 20 7.30 0.73 -1.07
N VAL A 21 7.57 -0.52 -0.67
CA VAL A 21 7.12 -1.07 0.61
C VAL A 21 8.34 -1.37 1.47
N ILE A 22 8.38 -0.79 2.67
CA ILE A 22 9.43 -0.99 3.67
C ILE A 22 8.86 -1.93 4.74
N ILE A 23 9.49 -3.10 4.90
CA ILE A 23 9.07 -4.09 5.91
C ILE A 23 9.93 -3.94 7.16
N GLY A 24 9.29 -3.68 8.30
CA GLY A 24 9.90 -3.50 9.61
C GLY A 24 10.06 -2.03 10.00
N ALA A 25 9.36 -1.60 11.06
CA ALA A 25 9.38 -0.23 11.58
C ALA A 25 10.46 0.01 12.66
N GLY A 26 11.58 -0.70 12.61
CA GLY A 26 12.76 -0.45 13.45
C GLY A 26 13.56 0.77 12.98
N LEU A 27 14.67 1.09 13.67
CA LEU A 27 15.54 2.21 13.30
C LEU A 27 16.00 2.13 11.83
N SER A 28 16.33 0.94 11.35
CA SER A 28 16.72 0.73 9.94
C SER A 28 15.58 1.02 8.97
N GLY A 29 14.34 0.67 9.32
CA GLY A 29 13.17 0.95 8.48
C GLY A 29 12.82 2.43 8.42
N ILE A 30 12.88 3.11 9.57
CA ILE A 30 12.68 4.57 9.64
C ILE A 30 13.80 5.30 8.91
N GLY A 31 15.06 4.87 9.07
CA GLY A 31 16.20 5.43 8.36
C GLY A 31 16.07 5.27 6.83
N ALA A 32 15.60 4.11 6.37
CA ALA A 32 15.32 3.87 4.96
C ALA A 32 14.20 4.79 4.42
N ALA A 33 13.11 4.96 5.18
CA ALA A 33 12.02 5.87 4.81
C ALA A 33 12.48 7.34 4.72
N HIS A 34 13.31 7.78 5.67
CA HIS A 34 13.90 9.12 5.65
C HIS A 34 14.76 9.34 4.40
N HIS A 35 15.72 8.44 4.14
CA HIS A 35 16.58 8.53 2.96
C HIS A 35 15.81 8.42 1.65
N LEU A 36 14.72 7.64 1.62
CA LEU A 36 13.86 7.51 0.45
C LEU A 36 13.10 8.81 0.17
N GLY A 37 12.57 9.46 1.21
CA GLY A 37 11.89 10.76 1.05
C GLY A 37 12.83 11.86 0.56
N GLU A 38 14.06 11.92 1.07
CA GLU A 38 15.05 12.94 0.65
C GLU A 38 15.55 12.72 -0.78
N GLN A 39 15.86 11.47 -1.15
CA GLN A 39 16.44 11.17 -2.46
C GLN A 39 15.39 10.99 -3.56
N CYS A 40 14.15 10.62 -3.20
CA CYS A 40 13.06 10.34 -4.12
C CYS A 40 11.76 11.01 -3.65
N PRO A 41 11.71 12.36 -3.61
CA PRO A 41 10.56 13.10 -3.06
C PRO A 41 9.23 12.87 -3.80
N GLY A 42 9.27 12.33 -5.02
CA GLY A 42 8.07 12.00 -5.79
C GLY A 42 7.57 10.56 -5.64
N LYS A 43 8.24 9.72 -4.84
CA LYS A 43 7.84 8.31 -4.65
C LYS A 43 7.01 8.15 -3.38
N SER A 44 5.89 7.47 -3.54
CA SER A 44 5.04 7.03 -2.44
C SER A 44 5.62 5.78 -1.77
N TYR A 45 5.53 5.69 -0.45
CA TYR A 45 5.99 4.50 0.26
C TYR A 45 5.12 4.16 1.47
N LEU A 46 5.12 2.88 1.83
CA LEU A 46 4.42 2.34 2.98
C LEU A 46 5.42 1.63 3.90
N ILE A 47 5.29 1.83 5.22
CA ILE A 47 6.06 1.09 6.22
C ILE A 47 5.11 0.10 6.91
N LEU A 48 5.45 -1.18 6.88
CA LEU A 48 4.67 -2.24 7.54
C LEU A 48 5.41 -2.74 8.77
N GLY A 49 4.72 -2.73 9.91
CA GLY A 49 5.16 -3.41 11.13
C GLY A 49 4.75 -4.88 11.11
N GLY A 50 5.51 -5.71 11.81
CA GLY A 50 5.05 -7.03 12.27
C GLY A 50 4.41 -6.94 13.64
#